data_AF-A0A2N1M7I0-F1
#
_entry.id   AF-A0A2N1M7I0-F1
#
_cell.length_a   1.000
_cell.length_b   1.000
_cell.length_c   1.000
_cell.angle_alpha   90.00
_cell.angle_beta   90.00
_cell.angle_gamma   90.00
#
_symmetry.space_group_name_H-M   'P 1'
#
loop_
_entity.id
_entity.type
_entity.pdbx_description
1 polymer ?
#
loop_
_entity_poly.entity_id
_entity_poly.type
_entity_poly.pdbx_seq_one_letter_code
_entity_poly.pdbx_strand_id
1 'polypeptide(L)'
;MEENINLDNLDLDRSYTVEEFELISKKLKFSSIEIKGQPVNLFELDKSGKLVPMPPTVISMEAVACEIARQLANWNVWTRQNGIVTSSQGGYDFNVGGSVTIRAPDVAFLTRNVYNDLTQEQRDSFQGDPFSPIFAVEVSDLSDRSVFQNLDDKIKYEYFAPESSVKRVWLVDPKNKQIHLYRRGMNRYLWEWRNIDGGEVLPDFVLDVSEIDEIIEDLESESSASSSSQGTERLNGSEMSVSAEGSATSSSSTSSSSDSPESFDCPICDETFDDYYYFMRHFENEHVRLKRRRRRRVRN
;
A
#
# COMPACT_ATOMS: atom_id res chain seq x y z
N MET A 1 -30.50 15.43 -11.10
CA MET A 1 -30.41 15.07 -12.53
C MET A 1 -29.15 14.24 -12.65
N GLU A 2 -29.26 12.94 -12.90
CA GLU A 2 -28.07 12.16 -13.28
C GLU A 2 -27.69 12.63 -14.67
N GLU A 3 -26.67 13.48 -14.78
CA GLU A 3 -26.06 13.76 -16.08
C GLU A 3 -25.58 12.43 -16.65
N ASN A 4 -25.94 12.17 -17.91
CA ASN A 4 -25.58 10.95 -18.60
C ASN A 4 -24.08 11.04 -18.98
N ILE A 5 -23.19 10.82 -18.02
CA ILE A 5 -21.74 10.81 -18.23
C ILE A 5 -21.42 9.67 -19.21
N ASN A 6 -20.88 10.04 -20.36
CA ASN A 6 -20.40 9.11 -21.37
C ASN A 6 -18.98 8.63 -20.98
N LEU A 7 -18.88 7.43 -20.44
CA LEU A 7 -17.60 6.86 -20.00
C LEU A 7 -16.63 6.62 -21.15
N ASP A 8 -17.12 6.31 -22.35
CA ASP A 8 -16.26 6.02 -23.51
C ASP A 8 -15.58 7.28 -24.06
N ASN A 9 -15.98 8.46 -23.60
CA ASN A 9 -15.44 9.74 -24.06
C ASN A 9 -15.42 10.76 -22.90
N LEU A 10 -14.73 10.41 -21.81
CA LEU A 10 -14.47 11.35 -20.72
C LEU A 10 -13.55 12.47 -21.19
N ASP A 11 -14.02 13.71 -21.06
CA ASP A 11 -13.23 14.91 -21.31
C ASP A 11 -12.31 15.16 -20.10
N LEU A 12 -11.00 14.92 -20.23
CA LEU A 12 -10.03 15.11 -19.14
C LEU A 12 -9.70 16.60 -18.90
N ASP A 13 -10.15 17.50 -19.77
CA ASP A 13 -9.91 18.94 -19.64
C ASP A 13 -11.06 19.69 -18.96
N ARG A 14 -12.21 19.05 -18.76
CA ARG A 14 -13.31 19.62 -17.97
C ARG A 14 -13.13 19.35 -16.47
N SER A 15 -13.76 20.22 -15.67
CA SER A 15 -13.89 20.04 -14.23
C SER A 15 -15.11 19.14 -13.93
N TYR A 16 -14.95 18.22 -12.99
CA TYR A 16 -15.97 17.28 -12.52
C TYR A 16 -16.29 17.57 -11.05
N THR A 17 -17.57 17.45 -10.68
CA THR A 17 -17.95 17.48 -9.26
C THR A 17 -17.54 16.19 -8.55
N VAL A 18 -17.56 16.20 -7.21
CA VAL A 18 -17.29 15.00 -6.40
C VAL A 18 -18.30 13.90 -6.71
N GLU A 19 -19.57 14.26 -6.90
CA GLU A 19 -20.63 13.30 -7.24
C GLU A 19 -20.42 12.68 -8.63
N GLU A 20 -19.95 13.46 -9.61
CA GLU A 20 -19.58 12.93 -10.93
C GLU A 20 -18.37 12.00 -10.83
N PHE A 21 -17.35 12.38 -10.07
CA PHE A 21 -16.16 11.56 -9.82
C PHE A 21 -16.52 10.22 -9.15
N GLU A 22 -17.38 10.23 -8.13
CA GLU A 22 -17.89 9.03 -7.45
C GLU A 22 -18.71 8.16 -8.40
N LEU A 23 -19.57 8.77 -9.24
CA LEU A 23 -20.37 8.06 -10.22
C LEU A 23 -19.48 7.37 -11.27
N ILE A 24 -18.45 8.06 -11.76
CA ILE A 24 -17.47 7.50 -12.70
C ILE A 24 -16.74 6.32 -12.06
N SER A 25 -16.18 6.52 -10.85
CA SER A 25 -15.47 5.48 -10.10
C SER A 25 -16.35 4.25 -9.86
N LYS A 26 -17.62 4.45 -9.52
CA LYS A 26 -18.60 3.36 -9.35
C LYS A 26 -18.88 2.60 -10.65
N LYS A 27 -19.03 3.31 -11.78
CA LYS A 27 -19.32 2.69 -13.09
C LYS A 27 -18.11 1.94 -13.64
N LEU A 28 -16.90 2.42 -13.40
CA LEU A 28 -15.65 1.79 -13.85
C LEU A 28 -15.15 0.68 -12.91
N LYS A 29 -15.85 0.39 -11.81
CA LYS A 29 -15.46 -0.67 -10.88
C LYS A 29 -15.23 -2.04 -11.53
N PHE A 30 -15.96 -2.34 -12.61
CA PHE A 30 -15.89 -3.63 -13.33
C PHE A 30 -15.55 -3.47 -14.81
N SER A 31 -15.11 -2.29 -15.24
CA SER A 31 -14.77 -2.02 -16.64
C SER A 31 -13.63 -1.01 -16.74
N SER A 32 -12.89 -1.03 -17.84
CA SER A 32 -11.87 -0.04 -18.13
C SER A 32 -12.22 0.69 -19.41
N ILE A 33 -11.82 1.96 -19.49
CA ILE A 33 -11.85 2.76 -20.72
C ILE A 33 -10.42 2.93 -21.23
N GLU A 34 -10.26 3.20 -22.52
CA GLU A 34 -8.93 3.40 -23.10
C GLU A 34 -8.57 4.89 -23.11
N ILE A 35 -7.45 5.25 -22.47
CA ILE A 35 -6.90 6.61 -22.50
C ILE A 35 -5.47 6.51 -23.01
N LYS A 36 -5.19 7.15 -24.16
CA LYS A 36 -3.86 7.16 -24.80
C LYS A 36 -3.26 5.74 -24.97
N GLY A 37 -4.10 4.76 -25.31
CA GLY A 37 -3.68 3.37 -25.51
C GLY A 37 -3.47 2.56 -24.22
N GLN A 38 -3.86 3.07 -23.06
CA GLN A 38 -3.80 2.36 -21.79
C GLN A 38 -5.21 2.12 -21.24
N PRO A 39 -5.52 0.92 -20.72
CA PRO A 39 -6.76 0.69 -20.00
C PRO A 39 -6.72 1.49 -18.69
N VAL A 40 -7.81 2.18 -18.35
CA VAL A 40 -7.95 2.96 -17.12
C VAL A 40 -9.30 2.64 -16.50
N ASN A 41 -9.29 2.24 -15.23
CA ASN A 41 -10.49 1.99 -14.43
C ASN A 41 -10.49 2.78 -13.11
N LEU A 42 -9.41 3.51 -12.82
CA LEU A 42 -9.25 4.34 -11.64
C LEU A 42 -8.81 5.75 -12.03
N PHE A 43 -9.26 6.73 -11.27
CA PHE A 43 -8.92 8.13 -11.44
C PHE A 43 -8.65 8.77 -10.08
N GLU A 44 -7.78 9.76 -10.07
CA GLU A 44 -7.72 10.78 -9.04
C GLU A 44 -8.47 12.04 -9.52
N LEU A 45 -8.74 12.97 -8.60
CA LEU A 45 -9.33 14.27 -8.89
C LEU A 45 -8.37 15.37 -8.47
N ASP A 46 -7.87 16.17 -9.41
CA ASP A 46 -6.96 17.26 -9.07
C ASP A 46 -7.69 18.48 -8.48
N LYS A 47 -6.91 19.45 -7.96
CA LYS A 47 -7.44 20.68 -7.35
C LYS A 47 -8.28 21.56 -8.29
N SER A 48 -8.22 21.33 -9.60
CA SER A 48 -9.04 22.01 -10.60
C SER A 48 -10.31 21.22 -10.95
N GLY A 49 -10.52 20.07 -10.30
CA GLY A 49 -11.60 19.13 -10.56
C GLY A 49 -11.37 18.30 -11.82
N LYS A 50 -10.16 18.26 -12.38
CA LYS A 50 -9.89 17.42 -13.56
C LYS A 50 -9.58 15.99 -13.13
N LEU A 51 -10.07 15.05 -13.93
CA LEU A 51 -9.75 13.63 -13.77
C LEU A 51 -8.29 13.37 -14.15
N VAL A 52 -7.55 12.74 -13.24
CA VAL A 52 -6.19 12.29 -13.48
C VAL A 52 -6.22 10.77 -13.66
N PRO A 53 -5.97 10.25 -14.87
CA PRO A 53 -6.01 8.81 -15.12
C PRO A 53 -4.95 8.06 -14.30
N MET A 54 -5.37 6.98 -13.64
CA MET A 54 -4.47 6.02 -12.99
C MET A 54 -4.47 4.71 -13.79
N PRO A 55 -3.52 4.53 -14.72
CA PRO A 55 -3.38 3.24 -15.41
C PRO A 55 -2.99 2.14 -14.40
N PRO A 56 -3.36 0.86 -14.66
CA PRO A 56 -2.99 -0.24 -13.79
C PRO A 56 -1.49 -0.33 -13.56
N THR A 57 -1.11 -0.44 -12.28
CA THR A 57 0.27 -0.66 -11.86
C THR A 57 0.75 -2.05 -12.30
N VAL A 58 1.97 -2.13 -12.84
CA VAL A 58 2.58 -3.42 -13.21
C VAL A 58 2.85 -4.26 -11.97
N ILE A 59 2.74 -5.59 -12.10
CA ILE A 59 2.78 -6.51 -10.95
C ILE A 59 4.04 -6.40 -10.10
N SER A 60 5.20 -6.06 -10.70
CA SER A 60 6.44 -5.86 -9.95
C SER A 60 6.39 -4.66 -9.01
N MET A 61 5.70 -3.58 -9.40
CA MET A 61 5.56 -2.38 -8.55
C MET A 61 4.48 -2.60 -7.51
N GLU A 62 3.37 -3.23 -7.89
CA GLU A 62 2.30 -3.57 -6.97
C GLU A 62 2.77 -4.52 -5.86
N ALA A 63 3.61 -5.51 -6.20
CA ALA A 63 4.17 -6.42 -5.20
C ALA A 63 5.05 -5.67 -4.16
N VAL A 64 5.76 -4.63 -4.59
CA VAL A 64 6.56 -3.77 -3.68
C VAL A 64 5.64 -2.93 -2.80
N ALA A 65 4.61 -2.29 -3.36
CA ALA A 65 3.62 -1.53 -2.57
C ALA A 65 2.91 -2.43 -1.54
N CYS A 66 2.49 -3.62 -1.96
CA CYS A 66 1.87 -4.62 -1.09
C CYS A 66 2.79 -5.04 0.06
N GLU A 67 4.08 -5.25 -0.20
CA GLU A 67 5.05 -5.59 0.85
C GLU A 67 5.26 -4.45 1.84
N ILE A 68 5.36 -3.22 1.37
CA ILE A 68 5.45 -2.04 2.23
C ILE A 68 4.19 -1.93 3.11
N ALA A 69 3.00 -2.11 2.51
CA ALA A 69 1.73 -2.12 3.24
C ALA A 69 1.68 -3.25 4.28
N ARG A 70 2.19 -4.45 3.96
CA ARG A 70 2.25 -5.59 4.88
C ARG A 70 3.15 -5.28 6.09
N GLN A 71 4.36 -4.79 5.88
CA GLN A 71 5.27 -4.41 6.97
C GLN A 71 4.66 -3.32 7.86
N LEU A 72 4.02 -2.32 7.24
CA LEU A 72 3.35 -1.23 7.95
C LEU A 72 2.13 -1.72 8.75
N ALA A 73 1.33 -2.62 8.19
CA ALA A 73 0.18 -3.23 8.86
C ALA A 73 0.61 -4.09 10.06
N ASN A 74 1.67 -4.88 9.89
CA ASN A 74 2.27 -5.65 10.98
C ASN A 74 2.74 -4.73 12.12
N TRP A 75 3.49 -3.69 11.80
CA TRP A 75 3.90 -2.68 12.79
C TRP A 75 2.69 -2.04 13.51
N ASN A 76 1.66 -1.65 12.76
CA ASN A 76 0.45 -1.02 13.30
C ASN A 76 -0.25 -1.90 14.35
N VAL A 77 -0.32 -3.21 14.10
CA VAL A 77 -0.89 -4.19 15.04
C VAL A 77 0.05 -4.42 16.21
N TRP A 78 1.32 -4.71 15.95
CA TRP A 78 2.29 -5.14 16.95
C TRP A 78 2.63 -4.05 17.96
N THR A 79 2.72 -2.80 17.50
CA THR A 79 2.97 -1.64 18.38
C THR A 79 1.67 -0.99 18.87
N ARG A 80 0.51 -1.62 18.60
CA ARG A 80 -0.82 -1.19 19.06
C ARG A 80 -1.20 0.25 18.70
N GLN A 81 -0.69 0.74 17.56
CA GLN A 81 -1.07 2.06 17.03
C GLN A 81 -2.55 2.11 16.70
N ASN A 82 -3.11 0.96 16.27
CA ASN A 82 -4.53 0.78 15.97
C ASN A 82 -5.06 1.82 14.95
N GLY A 83 -4.19 2.33 14.08
CA GLY A 83 -4.56 3.16 12.94
C GLY A 83 -5.04 2.31 11.76
N ILE A 84 -5.23 2.97 10.62
CA ILE A 84 -5.65 2.33 9.37
C ILE A 84 -4.51 2.41 8.36
N VAL A 85 -4.13 1.26 7.81
CA VAL A 85 -3.24 1.15 6.65
C VAL A 85 -4.12 0.92 5.42
N THR A 86 -3.91 1.72 4.37
CA THR A 86 -4.59 1.59 3.08
C THR A 86 -3.57 1.34 1.98
N SER A 87 -4.01 0.73 0.89
CA SER A 87 -3.27 0.60 -0.37
C SER A 87 -3.92 1.46 -1.47
N SER A 88 -3.38 1.40 -2.70
CA SER A 88 -3.70 2.16 -3.94
C SER A 88 -5.19 2.19 -4.42
N GLN A 89 -6.15 1.93 -3.53
CA GLN A 89 -7.60 2.16 -3.72
C GLN A 89 -8.24 3.02 -2.63
N GLY A 90 -7.51 3.37 -1.57
CA GLY A 90 -7.98 4.29 -0.53
C GLY A 90 -7.72 5.74 -0.93
N GLY A 91 -8.75 6.43 -1.43
CA GLY A 91 -8.66 7.86 -1.73
C GLY A 91 -8.80 8.73 -0.48
N TYR A 92 -8.24 9.95 -0.54
CA TYR A 92 -8.33 10.96 0.51
C TYR A 92 -8.54 12.33 -0.11
N ASP A 93 -9.31 13.20 0.55
CA ASP A 93 -9.40 14.61 0.17
C ASP A 93 -8.30 15.44 0.84
N PHE A 94 -7.35 15.90 0.03
CA PHE A 94 -6.24 16.75 0.46
C PHE A 94 -6.60 18.24 0.54
N ASN A 95 -7.78 18.64 0.04
CA ASN A 95 -8.32 20.01 0.11
C ASN A 95 -7.33 21.12 -0.28
N VAL A 96 -6.63 20.94 -1.39
CA VAL A 96 -5.52 21.81 -1.79
C VAL A 96 -6.04 23.21 -2.11
N GLY A 97 -5.69 24.20 -1.28
CA GLY A 97 -6.13 25.58 -1.44
C GLY A 97 -7.65 25.78 -1.28
N GLY A 98 -8.30 24.93 -0.49
CA GLY A 98 -9.75 24.98 -0.24
C GLY A 98 -10.60 24.32 -1.33
N SER A 99 -10.00 23.58 -2.25
CA SER A 99 -10.68 22.83 -3.29
C SER A 99 -10.51 21.33 -3.09
N VAL A 100 -11.60 20.56 -3.24
CA VAL A 100 -11.57 19.10 -3.14
C VAL A 100 -10.52 18.54 -4.09
N THR A 101 -9.60 17.75 -3.56
CA THR A 101 -8.49 17.16 -4.30
C THR A 101 -8.33 15.71 -3.84
N ILE A 102 -8.86 14.77 -4.61
CA ILE A 102 -8.86 13.35 -4.25
C ILE A 102 -7.61 12.67 -4.78
N ARG A 103 -6.76 12.19 -3.88
CA ARG A 103 -5.55 11.43 -4.22
C ARG A 103 -5.53 10.08 -3.50
N ALA A 104 -4.94 9.08 -4.16
CA ALA A 104 -4.84 7.71 -3.66
C ALA A 104 -3.36 7.30 -3.66
N PRO A 105 -2.64 7.53 -2.55
CA PRO A 105 -1.27 7.03 -2.41
C PRO A 105 -1.23 5.50 -2.52
N ASP A 106 -0.11 4.94 -2.98
CA ASP A 106 0.04 3.48 -3.11
C ASP A 106 -0.04 2.76 -1.76
N VAL A 107 0.49 3.39 -0.72
CA VAL A 107 0.30 2.99 0.68
C VAL A 107 0.10 4.24 1.53
N ALA A 108 -0.84 4.21 2.47
CA ALA A 108 -1.00 5.30 3.43
C ALA A 108 -1.31 4.81 4.84
N PHE A 109 -1.04 5.67 5.82
CA PHE A 109 -1.39 5.43 7.22
C PHE A 109 -2.17 6.60 7.83
N LEU A 110 -3.32 6.26 8.39
CA LEU A 110 -4.19 7.15 9.15
C LEU A 110 -4.12 6.77 10.63
N THR A 111 -4.00 7.76 11.52
CA THR A 111 -4.01 7.47 12.96
C THR A 111 -5.39 7.03 13.43
N ARG A 112 -5.44 6.25 14.52
CA ARG A 112 -6.68 5.84 15.16
C ARG A 112 -7.61 7.00 15.49
N ASN A 113 -7.05 8.10 16.02
CA ASN A 113 -7.84 9.25 16.44
C ASN A 113 -8.55 9.89 15.24
N VAL A 114 -7.83 10.13 14.15
CA VAL A 114 -8.43 10.68 12.94
C VAL A 114 -9.53 9.75 12.41
N TYR A 115 -9.29 8.44 12.36
CA TYR A 115 -10.30 7.49 11.89
C TYR A 115 -11.56 7.44 12.77
N ASN A 116 -11.40 7.47 14.10
CA ASN A 116 -12.52 7.47 15.04
C ASN A 116 -13.37 8.74 14.96
N ASP A 117 -12.75 9.87 14.61
CA ASP A 117 -13.43 11.16 14.49
C ASP A 117 -14.16 11.32 13.16
N LEU A 118 -13.93 10.42 12.18
CA LEU A 118 -14.66 10.45 10.92
C LEU A 118 -16.16 10.22 11.14
N THR A 119 -16.96 10.96 10.38
CA THR A 119 -18.38 10.68 10.21
C THR A 119 -18.59 9.44 9.32
N GLN A 120 -19.82 8.93 9.26
CA GLN A 120 -20.13 7.82 8.35
C GLN A 120 -20.01 8.25 6.88
N GLU A 121 -20.38 9.49 6.56
CA GLU A 121 -20.28 10.06 5.22
C GLU A 121 -18.82 10.09 4.75
N GLN A 122 -17.90 10.63 5.56
CA GLN A 122 -16.46 10.62 5.26
C GLN A 122 -15.85 9.21 5.11
N ARG A 123 -16.45 8.18 5.72
CA ARG A 123 -15.96 6.79 5.59
C ARG A 123 -16.45 6.10 4.32
N ASP A 124 -17.66 6.45 3.86
CA ASP A 124 -18.35 5.75 2.77
C ASP A 124 -18.28 6.51 1.44
N SER A 125 -17.83 7.77 1.45
CA SER A 125 -17.74 8.67 0.30
C SER A 125 -16.57 9.66 0.44
N PHE A 126 -16.37 10.52 -0.56
CA PHE A 126 -15.45 11.66 -0.52
C PHE A 126 -16.14 12.96 -0.07
N GLN A 127 -17.30 12.85 0.58
CA GLN A 127 -18.11 13.97 1.03
C GLN A 127 -17.90 14.22 2.53
N GLY A 128 -18.24 15.44 2.98
CA GLY A 128 -17.97 15.90 4.35
C GLY A 128 -16.65 16.65 4.48
N ASP A 129 -16.16 16.80 5.71
CA ASP A 129 -14.90 17.52 5.95
C ASP A 129 -13.70 16.73 5.38
N PRO A 130 -12.71 17.41 4.79
CA PRO A 130 -11.56 16.73 4.21
C PRO A 130 -10.68 16.09 5.28
N PHE A 131 -10.12 14.93 4.95
CA PHE A 131 -9.11 14.27 5.75
C PHE A 131 -8.07 13.59 4.87
N SER A 132 -6.83 13.57 5.35
CA SER A 132 -5.67 13.01 4.66
C SER A 132 -4.85 12.16 5.63
N PRO A 133 -4.03 11.22 5.12
CA PRO A 133 -3.18 10.41 5.97
C PRO A 133 -2.09 11.24 6.63
N ILE A 134 -1.41 10.69 7.64
CA ILE A 134 -0.22 11.33 8.24
C ILE A 134 1.08 10.86 7.57
N PHE A 135 1.03 9.72 6.89
CA PHE A 135 2.14 9.10 6.18
C PHE A 135 1.64 8.49 4.88
N ALA A 136 2.42 8.65 3.81
CA ALA A 136 2.11 8.11 2.49
C ALA A 136 3.36 7.54 1.82
N VAL A 137 3.16 6.59 0.90
CA VAL A 137 4.19 6.01 0.05
C VAL A 137 3.70 6.01 -1.39
N GLU A 138 4.62 6.33 -2.30
CA GLU A 138 4.47 6.18 -3.75
C GLU A 138 5.54 5.20 -4.23
N VAL A 139 5.20 4.29 -5.12
CA VAL A 139 6.11 3.30 -5.69
C VAL A 139 6.11 3.44 -7.20
N SER A 140 7.26 3.77 -7.79
CA SER A 140 7.34 3.97 -9.23
C SER A 140 8.75 3.75 -9.79
N ASP A 141 8.84 3.48 -11.09
CA ASP A 141 10.10 3.52 -11.83
C ASP A 141 10.41 4.97 -12.22
N LEU A 142 11.43 5.55 -11.58
CA LEU A 142 11.80 6.96 -11.79
C LEU A 142 12.88 7.14 -12.85
N SER A 143 13.11 6.11 -13.68
CA SER A 143 13.98 6.19 -14.86
C SER A 143 13.53 7.29 -15.82
N ASP A 144 12.21 7.50 -15.96
CA ASP A 144 11.65 8.64 -16.68
C ASP A 144 11.58 9.88 -15.77
N ARG A 145 12.36 10.90 -16.13
CA ARG A 145 12.42 12.18 -15.41
C ARG A 145 11.05 12.86 -15.30
N SER A 146 10.16 12.69 -16.29
CA SER A 146 8.82 13.28 -16.27
C SER A 146 7.93 12.63 -15.21
N VAL A 147 8.02 11.31 -15.04
CA VAL A 147 7.33 10.56 -13.98
C VAL A 147 7.80 11.05 -12.61
N PHE A 148 9.12 11.16 -12.43
CA PHE A 148 9.69 11.70 -11.21
C PHE A 148 9.20 13.12 -10.91
N GLN A 149 9.23 14.02 -11.89
CA GLN A 149 8.82 15.41 -11.69
C GLN A 149 7.34 15.51 -11.31
N ASN A 150 6.48 14.72 -11.95
CA ASN A 150 5.05 14.68 -11.63
C ASN A 150 4.80 14.21 -10.19
N LEU A 151 5.49 13.16 -9.73
CA LEU A 151 5.37 12.67 -8.36
C LEU A 151 5.98 13.64 -7.34
N ASP A 152 7.14 14.23 -7.64
CA ASP A 152 7.79 15.24 -6.80
C ASP A 152 6.90 16.47 -6.62
N ASP A 153 6.24 16.93 -7.69
CA ASP A 153 5.28 18.04 -7.65
C ASP A 153 4.01 17.68 -6.89
N LYS A 154 3.42 16.49 -7.13
CA LYS A 154 2.28 15.96 -6.38
C LYS A 154 2.57 15.97 -4.87
N ILE A 155 3.72 15.43 -4.47
CA ILE A 155 4.11 15.37 -3.05
C ILE A 155 4.29 16.77 -2.45
N LYS A 156 5.02 17.66 -3.14
CA LYS A 156 5.34 18.99 -2.61
C LYS A 156 4.14 19.91 -2.52
N TYR A 157 3.28 19.89 -3.54
CA TYR A 157 2.24 20.90 -3.71
C TYR A 157 0.85 20.43 -3.29
N GLU A 158 0.63 19.12 -3.20
CA GLU A 158 -0.66 18.55 -2.83
C GLU A 158 -0.56 17.79 -1.52
N TYR A 159 0.36 16.82 -1.41
CA TYR A 159 0.47 16.05 -0.15
C TYR A 159 0.92 16.92 1.01
N PHE A 160 1.78 17.91 0.74
CA PHE A 160 2.17 18.90 1.75
C PHE A 160 1.41 20.22 1.69
N ALA A 161 0.31 20.31 0.93
CA ALA A 161 -0.57 21.48 0.97
C ALA A 161 -0.95 21.83 2.43
N PRO A 162 -1.04 23.11 2.81
CA PRO A 162 -1.26 23.52 4.21
C PRO A 162 -2.42 22.82 4.93
N GLU A 163 -3.46 22.46 4.19
CA GLU A 163 -4.68 21.78 4.65
C GLU A 163 -4.46 20.29 4.92
N SER A 164 -3.45 19.66 4.32
CA SER A 164 -3.15 18.25 4.50
C SER A 164 -2.53 17.95 5.87
N SER A 165 -2.77 16.74 6.39
CA SER A 165 -2.18 16.21 7.61
C SER A 165 -0.88 15.42 7.39
N VAL A 166 -0.46 15.23 6.13
CA VAL A 166 0.74 14.44 5.82
C VAL A 166 1.99 15.09 6.43
N LYS A 167 2.73 14.28 7.18
CA LYS A 167 3.99 14.67 7.84
C LYS A 167 5.21 14.14 7.11
N ARG A 168 5.07 12.98 6.46
CA ARG A 168 6.15 12.26 5.79
C ARG A 168 5.62 11.50 4.57
N VAL A 169 6.41 11.52 3.50
CA VAL A 169 6.16 10.71 2.30
C VAL A 169 7.45 10.00 1.90
N TRP A 170 7.34 8.75 1.49
CA TRP A 170 8.43 8.02 0.82
C TRP A 170 8.06 7.79 -0.63
N LEU A 171 8.93 8.23 -1.55
CA LEU A 171 8.85 7.84 -2.95
C LEU A 171 9.91 6.78 -3.19
N VAL A 172 9.47 5.54 -3.34
CA VAL A 172 10.29 4.34 -3.42
C VAL A 172 10.49 3.96 -4.88
N ASP A 173 11.76 3.89 -5.28
CA ASP A 173 12.17 3.45 -6.61
C ASP A 173 12.90 2.11 -6.52
N PRO A 174 12.18 0.99 -6.63
CA PRO A 174 12.78 -0.34 -6.56
C PRO A 174 13.67 -0.67 -7.76
N LYS A 175 13.47 -0.01 -8.92
CA LYS A 175 14.25 -0.27 -10.14
C LYS A 175 15.63 0.36 -10.07
N ASN A 176 15.70 1.60 -9.61
CA ASN A 176 16.96 2.32 -9.45
C ASN A 176 17.57 2.16 -8.04
N LYS A 177 16.90 1.41 -7.15
CA LYS A 177 17.34 1.13 -5.78
C LYS A 177 17.60 2.45 -5.05
N GLN A 178 16.57 3.28 -4.99
CA GLN A 178 16.62 4.61 -4.38
C GLN A 178 15.32 4.92 -3.64
N ILE A 179 15.41 5.72 -2.59
CA ILE A 179 14.23 6.15 -1.85
C ILE A 179 14.32 7.65 -1.59
N HIS A 180 13.35 8.41 -2.08
CA HIS A 180 13.27 9.84 -1.82
C HIS A 180 12.43 10.07 -0.56
N LEU A 181 13.04 10.68 0.45
CA LEU A 181 12.41 11.00 1.72
C LEU A 181 11.92 12.44 1.71
N TYR A 182 10.64 12.61 1.99
CA TYR A 182 9.97 13.89 2.07
C TYR A 182 9.46 14.10 3.49
N ARG A 183 9.75 15.27 4.06
CA ARG A 183 9.23 15.70 5.37
C ARG A 183 8.69 17.12 5.25
N ARG A 184 7.54 17.36 5.86
CA ARG A 184 6.91 18.68 5.84
C ARG A 184 7.88 19.74 6.39
N GLY A 185 8.01 20.85 5.65
CA GLY A 185 8.90 21.96 6.00
C GLY A 185 10.40 21.70 5.78
N MET A 186 10.76 20.58 5.15
CA MET A 186 12.15 20.21 4.89
C MET A 186 12.38 19.90 3.40
N ASN A 187 13.62 20.06 2.96
CA ASN A 187 14.02 19.64 1.62
C ASN A 187 14.00 18.11 1.50
N ARG A 188 13.64 17.63 0.31
CA ARG A 188 13.74 16.22 -0.08
C ARG A 188 15.16 15.70 0.15
N TYR A 189 15.28 14.51 0.71
CA TYR A 189 16.54 13.80 0.89
C TYR A 189 16.55 12.51 0.07
N LEU A 190 17.64 12.26 -0.67
CA LEU A 190 17.82 10.99 -1.38
C LEU A 190 18.48 9.99 -0.43
N TRP A 191 17.79 8.89 -0.14
CA TRP A 191 18.23 7.82 0.73
C TRP A 191 18.70 6.62 -0.11
N GLU A 192 19.79 6.02 0.34
CA GLU A 192 20.33 4.78 -0.23
C GLU A 192 19.36 3.61 -0.06
N TRP A 193 19.46 2.57 -0.89
CA TRP A 193 18.64 1.36 -0.78
C TRP A 193 19.00 0.51 0.43
N ARG A 194 18.54 0.96 1.61
CA ARG A 194 18.74 0.30 2.90
C ARG A 194 17.59 0.68 3.82
N ASN A 195 17.45 -0.08 4.90
CA ASN A 195 16.37 0.09 5.87
C ASN A 195 16.15 1.55 6.28
N ILE A 196 14.88 1.94 6.37
CA ILE A 196 14.47 3.31 6.70
C ILE A 196 13.68 3.32 8.00
N ASP A 197 14.07 4.22 8.89
CA ASP A 197 13.36 4.51 10.13
C ASP A 197 12.13 5.40 9.89
N GLY A 198 10.99 4.99 10.43
CA GLY A 198 9.70 5.68 10.36
C GLY A 198 9.66 7.01 11.12
N GLY A 199 10.63 7.24 12.01
CA GLY A 199 10.80 8.41 12.85
C GLY A 199 9.61 8.69 13.75
N GLU A 200 9.48 9.95 14.16
CA GLU A 200 8.37 10.40 15.03
C GLU A 200 6.97 10.19 14.41
N VAL A 201 6.87 9.99 13.09
CA VAL A 201 5.59 9.78 12.40
C VAL A 201 5.12 8.33 12.57
N LEU A 202 6.05 7.38 12.53
CA LEU A 202 5.80 5.95 12.72
C LEU A 202 6.84 5.42 13.74
N PRO A 203 6.62 5.65 15.05
CA PRO A 203 7.59 5.27 16.08
C PRO A 203 7.93 3.78 16.02
N ASP A 204 9.22 3.44 16.09
CA ASP A 204 9.75 2.06 16.07
C ASP A 204 9.48 1.28 14.77
N PHE A 205 8.89 1.91 13.76
CA PHE A 205 8.77 1.32 12.44
C PHE A 205 10.10 1.40 11.71
N VAL A 206 10.53 0.28 11.16
CA VAL A 206 11.66 0.21 10.22
C VAL A 206 11.18 -0.53 9.01
N LEU A 207 11.25 0.10 7.83
CA LEU A 207 11.04 -0.59 6.57
C LEU A 207 12.27 -1.45 6.26
N ASP A 208 12.09 -2.77 6.22
CA ASP A 208 13.13 -3.72 5.83
C ASP A 208 13.16 -3.84 4.30
N VAL A 209 14.17 -3.22 3.72
CA VAL A 209 14.36 -3.16 2.27
C VAL A 209 14.82 -4.50 1.71
N SER A 210 15.44 -5.37 2.52
CA SER A 210 15.86 -6.70 2.07
C SER A 210 14.68 -7.60 1.73
N GLU A 211 13.53 -7.37 2.37
CA GLU A 211 12.29 -8.09 2.06
C GLU A 211 11.70 -7.67 0.72
N ILE A 212 11.87 -6.40 0.35
CA ILE A 212 11.49 -5.87 -0.96
C ILE A 212 12.39 -6.48 -2.05
N ASP A 213 13.70 -6.58 -1.80
CA ASP A 213 14.64 -7.20 -2.73
C ASP A 213 14.29 -8.65 -3.03
N GLU A 214 13.92 -9.43 -2.01
CA GLU A 214 13.50 -10.82 -2.21
C GLU A 214 12.31 -10.98 -3.15
N ILE A 215 11.36 -10.03 -3.13
CA ILE A 215 10.20 -10.06 -4.01
C ILE A 215 10.61 -9.75 -5.44
N ILE A 216 11.46 -8.74 -5.62
CA ILE A 216 11.96 -8.35 -6.95
C ILE A 216 12.77 -9.50 -7.56
N GLU A 217 13.69 -10.10 -6.78
CA GLU A 217 14.50 -11.25 -7.20
C GLU A 217 13.63 -12.45 -7.61
N ASP A 218 12.60 -12.77 -6.82
CA ASP A 218 11.67 -13.86 -7.14
C ASP A 218 10.99 -13.63 -8.50
N LEU A 219 10.41 -12.44 -8.70
CA LEU A 219 9.72 -12.09 -9.94
C LEU A 219 10.64 -12.11 -11.16
N GLU A 220 11.90 -11.68 -11.00
CA GLU A 220 12.90 -11.71 -12.07
C GLU A 220 13.39 -13.13 -12.36
N SER A 221 13.54 -13.98 -11.34
CA SER A 221 13.95 -15.39 -11.51
C SER A 221 12.90 -16.24 -12.24
N GLU A 222 11.61 -15.99 -12.03
CA GLU A 222 10.53 -16.68 -12.74
C GLU A 222 10.40 -16.22 -14.20
N SER A 223 10.71 -14.95 -14.48
CA SER A 223 10.75 -14.42 -15.85
C SER A 223 11.86 -15.04 -16.69
N SER A 224 13.00 -15.37 -16.09
CA SER A 224 14.14 -16.00 -16.76
C SER A 224 13.97 -17.51 -16.94
N ALA A 225 13.34 -18.20 -15.98
CA ALA A 225 13.00 -19.62 -16.10
C ALA A 225 11.88 -19.92 -17.12
N SER A 226 10.92 -19.00 -17.29
CA SER A 226 9.87 -19.12 -18.31
C SER A 226 10.38 -18.87 -19.74
N SER A 227 11.44 -18.06 -19.91
CA SER A 227 12.10 -17.87 -21.22
C SER A 227 12.88 -19.11 -21.71
N SER A 228 13.16 -20.07 -20.83
CA SER A 228 13.94 -21.29 -21.12
C SER A 228 13.08 -22.57 -21.19
N SER A 229 11.77 -22.48 -21.00
CA SER A 229 10.86 -23.63 -20.97
C SER A 229 9.68 -23.48 -21.96
N GLN A 230 9.99 -23.37 -23.26
CA GLN A 230 9.06 -23.90 -24.28
C GLN A 230 9.18 -25.43 -24.31
N GLY A 231 8.54 -26.08 -23.34
CA GLY A 231 8.44 -27.52 -23.23
C GLY A 231 7.02 -27.90 -22.83
N THR A 232 6.31 -28.51 -23.76
CA THR A 232 4.94 -29.01 -23.62
C THR A 232 4.72 -29.85 -22.37
N GLU A 233 3.75 -29.48 -21.53
CA GLU A 233 3.10 -30.45 -20.63
C GLU A 233 1.57 -30.39 -20.77
N ARG A 234 1.04 -31.57 -21.09
CA ARG A 234 -0.39 -31.87 -21.21
C ARG A 234 -1.00 -31.91 -19.82
N LEU A 235 -2.08 -31.16 -19.64
CA LEU A 235 -2.97 -31.26 -18.48
C LEU A 235 -3.64 -32.63 -18.47
N ASN A 236 -3.28 -33.48 -17.50
CA ASN A 236 -4.13 -34.59 -17.07
C ASN A 236 -4.80 -34.19 -15.76
N GLY A 237 -6.11 -33.97 -15.84
CA GLY A 237 -6.97 -33.75 -14.69
C GLY A 237 -7.16 -35.05 -13.90
N SER A 238 -6.94 -34.97 -12.60
CA SER A 238 -7.49 -35.91 -11.63
C SER A 238 -8.19 -35.09 -10.56
N GLU A 239 -9.53 -35.13 -10.59
CA GLU A 239 -10.39 -34.67 -9.50
C GLU A 239 -10.03 -35.45 -8.24
N MET A 240 -9.81 -34.73 -7.14
CA MET A 240 -9.77 -35.32 -5.81
C MET A 240 -10.73 -34.55 -4.92
N SER A 241 -11.91 -35.14 -4.74
CA SER A 241 -12.91 -34.77 -3.75
C SER A 241 -12.36 -35.02 -2.34
N VAL A 242 -12.38 -34.00 -1.48
CA VAL A 242 -12.10 -34.17 -0.04
C VAL A 242 -13.32 -33.69 0.73
N SER A 243 -13.96 -34.64 1.41
CA SER A 243 -15.09 -34.43 2.29
C SER A 243 -14.66 -33.63 3.53
N ALA A 244 -15.41 -32.57 3.82
CA ALA A 244 -15.30 -31.81 5.06
C ALA A 244 -16.20 -32.41 6.13
N GLU A 245 -15.61 -32.94 7.20
CA GLU A 245 -16.27 -33.12 8.49
C GLU A 245 -15.33 -32.64 9.60
N GLY A 246 -15.82 -31.68 10.39
CA GLY A 246 -15.10 -31.10 11.52
C GLY A 246 -16.05 -30.18 12.27
N SER A 247 -16.76 -30.77 13.24
CA SER A 247 -17.81 -30.16 14.03
C SER A 247 -17.33 -28.94 14.82
N ALA A 248 -18.11 -27.85 14.75
CA ALA A 248 -18.01 -26.72 15.65
C ALA A 248 -18.64 -27.06 17.00
N THR A 249 -17.89 -26.91 18.08
CA THR A 249 -18.45 -26.75 19.42
C THR A 249 -18.01 -25.39 19.95
N SER A 250 -19.00 -24.51 20.10
CA SER A 250 -18.91 -23.23 20.76
C SER A 250 -18.78 -23.40 22.27
N SER A 251 -17.78 -22.78 22.87
CA SER A 251 -17.83 -22.40 24.28
C SER A 251 -17.26 -21.00 24.44
N SER A 252 -18.16 -20.05 24.63
CA SER A 252 -17.89 -18.71 25.11
C SER A 252 -17.40 -18.75 26.55
N SER A 253 -16.24 -18.16 26.79
CA SER A 253 -15.84 -17.71 28.13
C SER A 253 -15.11 -16.39 28.00
N THR A 254 -15.80 -15.33 28.39
CA THR A 254 -15.24 -14.03 28.72
C THR A 254 -14.37 -14.15 29.96
N SER A 255 -13.10 -13.81 29.85
CA SER A 255 -12.27 -13.42 30.99
C SER A 255 -11.24 -12.39 30.53
N SER A 256 -11.48 -11.16 30.94
CA SER A 256 -10.49 -10.09 30.95
C SER A 256 -9.43 -10.41 32.00
N SER A 257 -8.27 -10.88 31.58
CA SER A 257 -7.04 -10.84 32.37
C SER A 257 -5.93 -10.25 31.50
N SER A 258 -5.37 -9.14 31.97
CA SER A 258 -4.16 -8.54 31.44
C SER A 258 -2.95 -9.35 31.92
N ASP A 259 -2.81 -10.58 31.43
CA ASP A 259 -1.59 -11.39 31.59
C ASP A 259 -0.86 -11.38 30.26
N SER A 260 -0.12 -10.30 30.00
CA SER A 260 0.94 -10.37 28.98
C SER A 260 2.10 -11.13 29.62
N PRO A 261 2.64 -12.20 28.99
CA PRO A 261 3.81 -12.89 29.50
C PRO A 261 4.94 -11.92 29.82
N GLU A 262 5.64 -12.10 30.94
CA GLU A 262 6.82 -11.29 31.31
C GLU A 262 7.97 -11.46 30.30
N SER A 263 7.96 -12.57 29.55
CA SER A 263 8.88 -12.85 28.45
C SER A 263 8.28 -13.85 27.47
N PHE A 264 8.80 -13.84 26.25
CA PHE A 264 8.45 -14.70 25.14
C PHE A 264 9.69 -15.46 24.71
N ASP A 265 9.72 -16.75 24.98
CA ASP A 265 10.79 -17.63 24.51
C ASP A 265 10.51 -18.10 23.09
N CYS A 266 11.54 -18.09 22.25
CA CYS A 266 11.42 -18.65 20.92
C CYS A 266 11.32 -20.18 20.96
N PRO A 267 10.30 -20.81 20.35
CA PRO A 267 10.14 -22.26 20.41
C PRO A 267 11.12 -23.04 19.51
N ILE A 268 11.96 -22.33 18.74
CA ILE A 268 12.88 -22.94 17.75
C ILE A 268 14.35 -22.66 18.11
N CYS A 269 14.66 -21.61 18.87
CA CYS A 269 16.00 -21.30 19.34
C CYS A 269 15.98 -20.69 20.75
N ASP A 270 17.14 -20.60 21.38
CA ASP A 270 17.26 -20.18 22.78
C ASP A 270 17.22 -18.65 22.98
N GLU A 271 16.52 -17.91 22.11
CA GLU A 271 16.33 -16.47 22.26
C GLU A 271 15.04 -16.15 23.03
N THR A 272 15.13 -15.19 23.93
CA THR A 272 14.02 -14.71 24.78
C THR A 272 13.81 -13.23 24.56
N PHE A 273 12.56 -12.80 24.51
CA PHE A 273 12.15 -11.43 24.27
C PHE A 273 11.27 -10.95 25.40
N ASP A 274 11.38 -9.68 25.78
CA ASP A 274 10.50 -9.01 26.73
C ASP A 274 9.25 -8.41 26.06
N ASP A 275 9.24 -8.39 24.72
CA ASP A 275 8.20 -7.76 23.92
C ASP A 275 7.76 -8.66 22.75
N TYR A 276 6.45 -8.71 22.56
CA TYR A 276 5.80 -9.59 21.57
C TYR A 276 6.15 -9.20 20.13
N TYR A 277 6.36 -7.91 19.84
CA TYR A 277 6.77 -7.45 18.51
C TYR A 277 8.15 -7.97 18.16
N TYR A 278 9.12 -7.84 19.08
CA TYR A 278 10.46 -8.34 18.84
C TYR A 278 10.51 -9.87 18.71
N PHE A 279 9.72 -10.58 19.52
CA PHE A 279 9.54 -12.03 19.37
C PHE A 279 8.99 -12.41 17.99
N MET A 280 7.87 -11.81 17.56
CA MET A 280 7.25 -12.14 16.28
C MET A 280 8.15 -11.82 15.09
N ARG A 281 8.85 -10.67 15.15
CA ARG A 281 9.82 -10.27 14.13
C ARG A 281 11.00 -11.23 14.06
N HIS A 282 11.55 -11.65 15.22
CA HIS A 282 12.56 -12.69 15.28
C HIS A 282 12.05 -13.99 14.63
N PHE A 283 10.85 -14.43 15.02
CA PHE A 283 10.31 -15.69 14.54
C PHE A 283 10.11 -15.69 13.01
N GLU A 284 9.54 -14.61 12.46
CA GLU A 284 9.38 -14.44 11.02
C GLU A 284 10.75 -14.46 10.30
N ASN A 285 11.72 -13.68 10.78
CA ASN A 285 13.00 -13.53 10.11
C ASN A 285 13.84 -14.80 10.18
N GLU A 286 14.06 -15.32 11.38
CA GLU A 286 15.01 -16.41 11.61
C GLU A 286 14.44 -17.78 11.28
N HIS A 287 13.12 -17.97 11.43
CA HIS A 287 12.53 -19.32 11.35
C HIS A 287 11.60 -19.52 10.18
N VAL A 288 11.06 -18.46 9.58
CA VAL A 288 10.25 -18.54 8.36
C VAL A 288 11.07 -18.12 7.13
N ARG A 289 11.65 -16.91 7.16
CA ARG A 289 12.33 -16.32 5.99
C ARG A 289 13.72 -16.87 5.74
N LEU A 290 14.58 -16.99 6.75
CA LEU A 290 15.90 -17.59 6.56
C LEU A 290 15.81 -19.01 6.00
N LYS A 291 14.80 -19.80 6.40
CA LYS A 291 14.55 -21.12 5.79
C LYS A 291 14.21 -21.01 4.31
N ARG A 292 13.39 -20.04 3.89
CA ARG A 292 13.09 -19.76 2.48
C ARG A 292 14.35 -19.32 1.72
N ARG A 293 15.11 -18.35 2.25
CA ARG A 293 16.39 -17.88 1.68
C ARG A 293 17.41 -19.02 1.50
N ARG A 294 17.55 -19.91 2.51
CA ARG A 294 18.40 -21.10 2.42
C ARG A 294 17.93 -22.08 1.33
N ARG A 295 16.62 -22.33 1.21
CA ARG A 295 16.08 -23.20 0.14
C ARG A 295 16.33 -22.62 -1.26
N ARG A 296 16.26 -21.29 -1.45
CA ARG A 296 16.58 -20.64 -2.73
C ARG A 296 18.05 -20.82 -3.10
N ARG A 297 18.98 -20.61 -2.16
CA ARG A 297 20.43 -20.83 -2.39
C ARG A 297 20.82 -22.26 -2.74
N VAL A 298 19.97 -23.25 -2.47
CA VAL A 298 20.19 -24.66 -2.83
C VAL A 298 19.60 -24.99 -4.21
N ARG A 299 18.69 -24.15 -4.74
CA ARG A 299 18.03 -24.35 -6.04
C ARG A 299 18.72 -23.60 -7.20
N ASN A 300 19.42 -22.50 -6.92
CA ASN A 300 20.30 -21.80 -7.85
C ASN A 300 21.72 -22.35 -7.78
#